data_AF-A0A397NE36-F1
#
_entry.id   AF-A0A397NE36-F1
#
_cell.length_a   1.000
_cell.length_b   1.000
_cell.length_c   1.000
_cell.angle_alpha   90.00
_cell.angle_beta   90.00
_cell.angle_gamma   90.00
#
_symmetry.space_group_name_H-M   'P 1'
#
loop_
_entity.id
_entity.type
_entity.pdbx_description
1 polymer ?
#
loop_
_entity_poly.entity_id
_entity_poly.type
_entity_poly.pdbx_seq_one_letter_code
_entity_poly.pdbx_strand_id
1 'polypeptide(L)'
;MKSLLFSLIVLSCTAQAAEFEVQLNDTRHAWSSSELLNHPQAREIEIADDVSYKRPMKYRAVPISALLDGVTPGDHLQAVALDGFAAELPAAILLASEGAKAWLAIEDPQHPWPPLASGKPSAGPFYLVWTDPAASQIGPEQWPFQVARIRQLAPVEQRFPALLPAADASSEVQAGFALYQKNCMACHRLNGAGDSAFGPDLNIPHNPTEYFTGDFLRQYIRDPQSLRRWPQGRMPGFSEQAIRAHDLEQLIGYLQHMAQRKITR
;
A
#
# COMPACT_ATOMS: atom_id res chain seq x y z
N MET A 1 -14.33 -64.76 -1.72
CA MET A 1 -13.05 -64.06 -1.93
C MET A 1 -13.29 -62.77 -2.69
N LYS A 2 -13.14 -61.62 -2.02
CA LYS A 2 -12.84 -60.30 -2.61
C LYS A 2 -12.75 -59.31 -1.44
N SER A 3 -11.56 -59.20 -0.85
CA SER A 3 -11.24 -58.15 0.10
C SER A 3 -11.01 -56.86 -0.68
N LEU A 4 -11.83 -55.83 -0.44
CA LEU A 4 -11.54 -54.47 -0.88
C LEU A 4 -10.57 -53.84 0.12
N LEU A 5 -9.33 -53.59 -0.30
CA LEU A 5 -8.42 -52.70 0.41
C LEU A 5 -8.87 -51.25 0.16
N PHE A 6 -9.33 -50.58 1.22
CA PHE A 6 -9.41 -49.12 1.24
C PHE A 6 -7.99 -48.56 1.43
N SER A 7 -7.41 -47.97 0.37
CA SER A 7 -6.21 -47.14 0.50
C SER A 7 -6.60 -45.80 1.09
N LEU A 8 -6.17 -45.56 2.33
CA LEU A 8 -6.30 -44.28 3.00
C LEU A 8 -5.21 -43.34 2.45
N ILE A 9 -5.59 -42.44 1.53
CA ILE A 9 -4.70 -41.35 1.11
C ILE A 9 -4.70 -40.32 2.23
N VAL A 10 -3.64 -40.31 3.03
CA VAL A 10 -3.37 -39.26 4.01
C VAL A 10 -2.86 -38.04 3.24
N LEU A 11 -3.75 -37.10 2.91
CA LEU A 11 -3.34 -35.76 2.50
C LEU A 11 -2.65 -35.11 3.70
N SER A 12 -1.32 -35.22 3.75
CA SER A 12 -0.51 -34.42 4.65
C SER A 12 -0.59 -32.98 4.16
N CYS A 13 -1.38 -32.15 4.84
CA CYS A 13 -1.44 -30.72 4.61
C CYS A 13 -0.14 -30.12 5.16
N THR A 14 0.97 -30.27 4.43
CA THR A 14 2.17 -29.49 4.71
C THR A 14 1.81 -28.05 4.41
N ALA A 15 1.68 -27.22 5.45
CA ALA A 15 1.51 -25.78 5.28
C ALA A 15 2.71 -25.27 4.46
N GLN A 16 2.48 -25.00 3.17
CA GLN A 16 3.52 -24.49 2.29
C GLN A 16 3.87 -23.09 2.77
N ALA A 17 5.17 -22.83 2.97
CA ALA A 17 5.63 -21.50 3.34
C ALA A 17 5.24 -20.51 2.24
N ALA A 18 4.65 -19.38 2.64
CA ALA A 18 4.37 -18.30 1.70
C ALA A 18 5.66 -17.65 1.23
N GLU A 19 5.66 -17.06 0.03
CA GLU A 19 6.83 -16.39 -0.55
C GLU A 19 6.62 -14.87 -0.59
N PHE A 20 7.68 -14.14 -0.21
CA PHE A 20 7.80 -12.69 -0.33
C PHE A 20 8.99 -12.38 -1.24
N GLU A 21 8.75 -11.62 -2.31
CA GLU A 21 9.77 -11.35 -3.31
C GLU A 21 10.33 -9.93 -3.21
N VAL A 22 11.66 -9.80 -3.22
CA VAL A 22 12.35 -8.52 -3.35
C VAL A 22 13.02 -8.47 -4.73
N GLN A 23 12.70 -7.45 -5.52
CA GLN A 23 13.31 -7.20 -6.83
C GLN A 23 14.09 -5.88 -6.80
N LEU A 24 15.41 -5.93 -6.82
CA LEU A 24 16.28 -4.75 -6.76
C LEU A 24 17.18 -4.75 -7.99
N ASN A 25 17.12 -3.69 -8.80
CA ASN A 25 17.81 -3.64 -10.10
C ASN A 25 17.51 -4.91 -10.92
N ASP A 26 18.54 -5.65 -11.35
CA ASP A 26 18.40 -6.91 -12.09
C ASP A 26 18.35 -8.16 -11.19
N THR A 27 18.34 -7.98 -9.87
CA THR A 27 18.33 -9.07 -8.90
C THR A 27 16.92 -9.35 -8.37
N ARG A 28 16.63 -10.62 -8.16
CA ARG A 28 15.39 -11.09 -7.55
C ARG A 28 15.74 -12.09 -6.45
N HIS A 29 15.17 -11.86 -5.27
CA HIS A 29 15.28 -12.77 -4.14
C HIS A 29 13.88 -13.11 -3.64
N ALA A 30 13.56 -14.40 -3.54
CA ALA A 30 12.32 -14.87 -2.93
C ALA A 30 12.63 -15.41 -1.53
N TRP A 31 11.99 -14.83 -0.52
CA TRP A 31 12.08 -15.24 0.87
C TRP A 31 10.85 -16.06 1.23
N SER A 32 11.04 -17.24 1.81
CA SER A 32 9.93 -17.97 2.43
C SER A 32 9.56 -17.38 3.80
N SER A 33 8.31 -17.57 4.23
CA SER A 33 7.86 -17.17 5.57
C SER A 33 8.71 -17.84 6.66
N SER A 34 9.13 -19.09 6.46
CA SER A 34 10.02 -19.83 7.38
C SER A 34 11.40 -19.17 7.51
N GLU A 35 12.00 -18.75 6.40
CA GLU A 35 13.30 -18.05 6.42
C GLU A 35 13.18 -16.70 7.14
N LEU A 36 12.10 -15.95 6.88
CA LEU A 36 11.89 -14.64 7.51
C LEU A 36 11.59 -14.75 9.01
N LEU A 37 10.83 -15.75 9.45
CA LEU A 37 10.58 -16.01 10.87
C LEU A 37 11.87 -16.34 11.63
N ASN A 38 12.80 -17.05 10.97
CA ASN A 38 14.11 -17.45 11.50
C ASN A 38 15.23 -16.45 11.17
N HIS A 39 14.93 -15.32 10.52
CA HIS A 39 15.94 -14.34 10.12
C HIS A 39 16.67 -13.79 11.36
N PRO A 40 17.99 -13.55 11.33
CA PRO A 40 18.76 -13.12 12.50
C PRO A 40 18.28 -11.81 13.13
N GLN A 41 17.66 -10.94 12.33
CA GLN A 41 17.09 -9.66 12.79
C GLN A 41 15.57 -9.75 13.09
N ALA A 42 14.95 -10.92 12.94
CA ALA A 42 13.56 -11.10 13.29
C ALA A 42 13.36 -10.96 14.80
N ARG A 43 12.37 -10.16 15.19
CA ARG A 43 12.01 -9.92 16.59
C ARG A 43 10.53 -9.66 16.74
N GLU A 44 10.05 -9.77 17.97
CA GLU A 44 8.70 -9.35 18.30
C GLU A 44 8.64 -7.82 18.33
N ILE A 45 7.59 -7.26 17.73
CA ILE A 45 7.24 -5.85 17.78
C ILE A 45 5.78 -5.71 18.20
N GLU A 46 5.46 -4.57 18.81
CA GLU A 46 4.09 -4.21 19.16
C GLU A 46 3.68 -2.97 18.37
N ILE A 47 2.52 -3.06 17.73
CA ILE A 47 1.88 -1.96 17.03
C ILE A 47 0.64 -1.60 17.84
N ALA A 48 0.67 -0.44 18.52
CA ALA A 48 -0.39 -0.04 19.45
C ALA A 48 -1.72 0.27 18.74
N ASP A 49 -1.66 0.85 17.54
CA ASP A 49 -2.83 1.20 16.73
C ASP A 49 -2.61 0.74 15.28
N ASP A 50 -2.88 -0.54 15.04
CA ASP A 50 -2.70 -1.13 13.72
C ASP A 50 -3.74 -0.57 12.73
N VAL A 51 -3.26 -0.10 11.58
CA VAL A 51 -4.11 0.57 10.57
C VAL A 51 -5.18 -0.36 10.00
N SER A 52 -4.92 -1.65 9.84
CA SER A 52 -5.88 -2.59 9.26
C SER A 52 -6.80 -3.21 10.31
N TYR A 53 -6.23 -3.58 11.46
CA TYR A 53 -6.95 -4.26 12.53
C TYR A 53 -7.67 -3.31 13.50
N LYS A 54 -7.29 -2.03 13.54
CA LYS A 54 -7.84 -0.98 14.42
C LYS A 54 -7.77 -1.34 15.90
N ARG A 55 -6.68 -2.00 16.30
CA ARG A 55 -6.38 -2.42 17.67
C ARG A 55 -4.88 -2.70 17.84
N PRO A 56 -4.41 -2.87 19.08
CA PRO A 56 -3.05 -3.36 19.32
C PRO A 56 -2.82 -4.73 18.69
N MET A 57 -1.68 -4.89 18.01
CA MET A 57 -1.23 -6.13 17.40
C MET A 57 0.22 -6.40 17.77
N LYS A 58 0.57 -7.69 17.88
CA LYS A 58 1.94 -8.15 18.09
C LYS A 58 2.37 -8.99 16.90
N TYR A 59 3.57 -8.73 16.40
CA TYR A 59 4.09 -9.38 15.22
C TYR A 59 5.50 -9.90 15.45
N ARG A 60 5.80 -11.08 14.91
CA ARG A 60 7.18 -11.43 14.57
C ARG A 60 7.51 -10.70 13.26
N ALA A 61 8.55 -9.88 13.26
CA ALA A 61 8.86 -9.00 12.14
C ALA A 61 10.36 -8.82 11.91
N VAL A 62 10.74 -8.57 10.66
CA VAL A 62 12.10 -8.21 10.24
C VAL A 62 12.11 -6.74 9.83
N PRO A 63 13.12 -5.93 10.22
CA PRO A 63 13.27 -4.58 9.67
C PRO A 63 13.37 -4.65 8.15
N ILE A 64 12.53 -3.92 7.42
CA ILE A 64 12.49 -4.07 5.95
C ILE A 64 13.82 -3.68 5.31
N SER A 65 14.55 -2.74 5.91
CA SER A 65 15.88 -2.32 5.45
C SER A 65 16.90 -3.46 5.38
N ALA A 66 16.74 -4.51 6.21
CA ALA A 66 17.60 -5.70 6.17
C ALA A 66 17.37 -6.59 4.94
N LEU A 67 16.31 -6.34 4.17
CA LEU A 67 15.96 -7.08 2.96
C LEU A 67 16.18 -6.25 1.68
N LEU A 68 16.69 -5.02 1.82
CA LEU A 68 16.79 -4.02 0.74
C LEU A 68 18.26 -3.67 0.44
N ASP A 69 19.10 -4.70 0.33
CA ASP A 69 20.55 -4.54 0.09
C ASP A 69 20.82 -3.71 -1.18
N GLY A 70 21.65 -2.68 -1.03
CA GLY A 70 22.04 -1.79 -2.12
C GLY A 70 21.04 -0.69 -2.47
N VAL A 71 19.87 -0.64 -1.81
CA VAL A 71 18.93 0.49 -1.96
C VAL A 71 19.44 1.70 -1.19
N THR A 72 19.31 2.88 -1.79
CA THR A 72 19.67 4.18 -1.22
C THR A 72 18.43 5.02 -0.92
N PRO A 73 18.51 6.02 -0.02
CA PRO A 73 17.35 6.87 0.30
C PRO A 73 16.72 7.62 -0.89
N GLY A 74 17.47 7.83 -1.97
CA GLY A 74 16.98 8.50 -3.19
C GLY A 74 16.25 7.58 -4.16
N ASP A 75 16.24 6.26 -3.89
CA ASP A 75 15.54 5.29 -4.73
C ASP A 75 14.03 5.31 -4.50
N HIS A 76 13.32 4.72 -5.47
CA HIS A 76 11.88 4.54 -5.41
C HIS A 76 11.53 3.04 -5.38
N LEU A 77 10.72 2.64 -4.41
CA LEU A 77 10.26 1.26 -4.25
C LEU A 77 8.74 1.21 -4.41
N GLN A 78 8.22 0.08 -4.86
CA GLN A 78 6.79 -0.20 -4.87
C GLN A 78 6.51 -1.52 -4.15
N ALA A 79 5.58 -1.48 -3.19
CA ALA A 79 5.07 -2.67 -2.51
C ALA A 79 3.76 -3.10 -3.16
N VAL A 80 3.70 -4.36 -3.61
CA VAL A 80 2.54 -4.94 -4.30
C VAL A 80 1.92 -6.04 -3.46
N ALA A 81 0.65 -5.90 -3.14
CA ALA A 81 -0.15 -6.88 -2.42
C ALA A 81 -0.78 -7.92 -3.34
N LEU A 82 -1.25 -9.03 -2.77
CA LEU A 82 -1.87 -10.15 -3.49
C LEU A 82 -3.13 -9.77 -4.27
N ASP A 83 -3.88 -8.78 -3.80
CA ASP A 83 -5.08 -8.28 -4.50
C ASP A 83 -4.74 -7.28 -5.62
N GLY A 84 -3.46 -6.89 -5.74
CA GLY A 84 -2.91 -5.97 -6.71
C GLY A 84 -2.66 -4.55 -6.16
N PHE A 85 -2.94 -4.28 -4.88
CA PHE A 85 -2.73 -2.95 -4.30
C PHE A 85 -1.24 -2.59 -4.41
N ALA A 86 -0.91 -1.40 -4.91
CA ALA A 86 0.45 -1.06 -5.31
C ALA A 86 0.90 0.27 -4.68
N ALA A 87 1.45 0.23 -3.46
CA ALA A 87 1.93 1.43 -2.78
C ALA A 87 3.26 1.91 -3.37
N GLU A 88 3.31 3.18 -3.76
CA GLU A 88 4.54 3.87 -4.18
C GLU A 88 5.24 4.43 -2.92
N LEU A 89 6.49 4.02 -2.67
CA LEU A 89 7.20 4.26 -1.42
C LEU A 89 8.59 4.85 -1.70
N PRO A 90 8.86 6.09 -1.24
CA PRO A 90 10.23 6.60 -1.21
C PRO A 90 11.11 5.67 -0.39
N ALA A 91 12.28 5.28 -0.88
CA ALA A 91 13.16 4.36 -0.15
C ALA A 91 13.61 4.93 1.20
N ALA A 92 13.75 6.25 1.31
CA ALA A 92 14.15 6.93 2.54
C ALA A 92 13.33 6.52 3.77
N ILE A 93 12.01 6.35 3.65
CA ILE A 93 11.17 5.95 4.79
C ILE A 93 11.35 4.48 5.16
N LEU A 94 11.66 3.62 4.19
CA LEU A 94 11.90 2.18 4.43
C LEU A 94 13.28 1.92 5.05
N LEU A 95 14.24 2.82 4.80
CA LEU A 95 15.61 2.74 5.28
C LEU A 95 15.86 3.52 6.58
N ALA A 96 14.86 4.26 7.09
CA ALA A 96 15.02 5.15 8.23
C ALA A 96 15.44 4.40 9.50
N SER A 97 16.54 4.84 10.13
CA SER A 97 17.01 4.34 11.42
C SER A 97 16.42 5.08 12.63
N GLU A 98 15.89 6.28 12.39
CA GLU A 98 15.25 7.17 13.37
C GLU A 98 13.85 7.56 12.90
N GLY A 99 12.99 7.99 13.84
CA GLY A 99 11.58 8.26 13.53
C GLY A 99 10.79 6.97 13.28
N ALA A 100 9.89 7.00 12.29
CA ALA A 100 9.11 5.82 11.95
C ALA A 100 10.02 4.71 11.41
N LYS A 101 9.87 3.48 11.91
CA LYS A 101 10.64 2.32 11.43
C LYS A 101 9.72 1.35 10.71
N ALA A 102 10.12 0.96 9.51
CA ALA A 102 9.41 0.03 8.66
C ALA A 102 9.79 -1.43 8.94
N TRP A 103 8.79 -2.31 8.94
CA TRP A 103 8.94 -3.72 9.24
C TRP A 103 8.12 -4.58 8.30
N LEU A 104 8.68 -5.72 7.90
CA LEU A 104 7.89 -6.81 7.34
C LEU A 104 7.43 -7.70 8.49
N ALA A 105 6.17 -7.59 8.89
CA ALA A 105 5.52 -8.54 9.79
C ALA A 105 5.22 -9.84 9.03
N ILE A 106 5.48 -10.98 9.68
CA ILE A 106 5.33 -12.31 9.09
C ILE A 106 4.33 -13.13 9.89
N GLU A 107 3.32 -13.64 9.21
CA GLU A 107 2.34 -14.56 9.81
C GLU A 107 2.97 -15.94 9.94
N ASP A 108 2.99 -16.47 11.17
CA ASP A 108 3.34 -17.87 11.41
C ASP A 108 2.12 -18.74 11.06
N PRO A 109 2.22 -19.66 10.09
CA PRO A 109 1.11 -20.56 9.75
C PRO A 109 0.63 -21.44 10.92
N GLN A 110 1.48 -21.65 11.94
CA GLN A 110 1.09 -22.36 13.17
C GLN A 110 0.29 -21.48 14.14
N HIS A 111 0.44 -20.16 14.02
CA HIS A 111 -0.22 -19.15 14.85
C HIS A 111 -0.77 -18.03 13.95
N PRO A 112 -1.76 -18.34 13.08
CA PRO A 112 -2.24 -17.38 12.09
C PRO A 112 -2.86 -16.17 12.78
N TRP A 113 -2.74 -15.01 12.12
CA TRP A 113 -3.37 -13.80 12.61
C TRP A 113 -4.89 -13.91 12.47
N PRO A 114 -5.64 -13.20 13.32
CA PRO A 114 -7.08 -13.13 13.19
C PRO A 114 -7.51 -12.55 11.83
N PRO A 115 -8.70 -12.92 11.33
CA PRO A 115 -9.24 -12.31 10.12
C PRO A 115 -9.50 -10.81 10.31
N LEU A 116 -9.37 -10.03 9.23
CA LEU A 116 -9.60 -8.57 9.26
C LEU A 116 -11.07 -8.20 9.51
N ALA A 117 -12.00 -9.05 9.07
CA ALA A 117 -13.43 -8.95 9.33
C ALA A 117 -14.11 -10.32 9.15
N SER A 118 -15.39 -10.42 9.52
CA SER A 118 -16.16 -11.64 9.29
C SER A 118 -16.15 -12.03 7.80
N GLY A 119 -15.70 -13.25 7.50
CA GLY A 119 -15.58 -13.76 6.12
C GLY A 119 -14.46 -13.15 5.28
N LYS A 120 -13.51 -12.44 5.88
CA LYS A 120 -12.31 -11.89 5.21
C LYS A 120 -11.05 -12.62 5.67
N PRO A 121 -9.99 -12.67 4.83
CA PRO A 121 -8.69 -13.19 5.25
C PRO A 121 -8.05 -12.30 6.34
N SER A 122 -6.94 -12.76 6.90
CA SER A 122 -6.06 -11.95 7.74
C SER A 122 -5.26 -10.95 6.89
N ALA A 123 -4.42 -10.13 7.54
CA ALA A 123 -3.43 -9.29 6.87
C ALA A 123 -2.21 -10.08 6.34
N GLY A 124 -2.12 -11.37 6.67
CA GLY A 124 -1.00 -12.24 6.30
C GLY A 124 -1.05 -12.69 4.84
N PRO A 125 0.02 -13.30 4.31
CA PRO A 125 1.14 -13.84 5.07
C PRO A 125 2.21 -12.81 5.45
N PHE A 126 2.25 -11.67 4.77
CA PHE A 126 3.19 -10.58 5.04
C PHE A 126 2.49 -9.23 5.08
N TYR A 127 2.90 -8.39 6.02
CA TYR A 127 2.32 -7.07 6.23
C TYR A 127 3.44 -6.04 6.46
N LEU A 128 3.50 -4.98 5.63
CA LEU A 128 4.35 -3.83 5.90
C LEU A 128 3.72 -2.98 7.01
N VAL A 129 4.36 -2.95 8.17
CA VAL A 129 3.91 -2.22 9.37
C VAL A 129 4.98 -1.26 9.86
N TRP A 130 4.58 -0.30 10.69
CA TRP A 130 5.46 0.77 11.15
C TRP A 130 5.37 0.99 12.65
N THR A 131 6.52 1.05 13.32
CA THR A 131 6.59 1.60 14.69
C THR A 131 6.80 3.11 14.59
N ASP A 132 6.13 3.87 15.47
CA ASP A 132 6.17 5.34 15.52
C ASP A 132 5.81 6.05 14.18
N PRO A 133 4.72 5.64 13.48
CA PRO A 133 4.39 6.16 12.14
C PRO A 133 4.20 7.68 12.09
N ALA A 134 3.71 8.29 13.18
CA ALA A 134 3.49 9.73 13.26
C ALA A 134 4.79 10.55 13.15
N ALA A 135 5.93 9.99 13.55
CA ALA A 135 7.23 10.68 13.51
C ALA A 135 7.69 11.00 12.07
N SER A 136 7.16 10.28 11.08
CA SER A 136 7.47 10.49 9.65
C SER A 136 6.21 10.64 8.80
N GLN A 137 5.08 10.96 9.43
CA GLN A 137 3.78 11.14 8.77
C GLN A 137 3.38 9.98 7.85
N ILE A 138 3.64 8.74 8.28
CA ILE A 138 3.30 7.55 7.50
C ILE A 138 1.77 7.43 7.41
N GLY A 139 1.24 7.45 6.19
CA GLY A 139 -0.20 7.36 5.91
C GLY A 139 -0.70 5.91 5.80
N PRO A 140 -2.02 5.66 5.90
CA PRO A 140 -2.60 4.31 5.83
C PRO A 140 -2.19 3.50 4.59
N GLU A 141 -2.06 4.15 3.44
CA GLU A 141 -1.74 3.54 2.16
C GLU A 141 -0.30 3.03 2.09
N GLN A 142 0.54 3.43 3.04
CA GLN A 142 1.91 2.96 3.19
C GLN A 142 2.00 1.73 4.11
N TRP A 143 0.85 1.17 4.51
CA TRP A 143 0.70 -0.08 5.25
C TRP A 143 0.00 -1.13 4.37
N PRO A 144 0.55 -1.53 3.21
CA PRO A 144 -0.02 -2.62 2.44
C PRO A 144 0.06 -3.92 3.25
N PHE A 145 -1.07 -4.57 3.49
CA PHE A 145 -1.12 -5.96 3.98
C PHE A 145 -1.15 -6.94 2.80
N GLN A 146 -0.96 -8.24 3.07
CA GLN A 146 -0.85 -9.26 2.04
C GLN A 146 0.23 -8.92 0.99
N VAL A 147 1.34 -8.31 1.41
CA VAL A 147 2.41 -7.92 0.49
C VAL A 147 3.05 -9.16 -0.09
N ALA A 148 3.05 -9.27 -1.41
CA ALA A 148 3.72 -10.36 -2.12
C ALA A 148 5.11 -9.95 -2.60
N ARG A 149 5.31 -8.66 -2.89
CA ARG A 149 6.54 -8.17 -3.51
C ARG A 149 6.88 -6.75 -3.10
N ILE A 150 8.18 -6.46 -2.95
CA ILE A 150 8.74 -5.11 -3.06
C ILE A 150 9.68 -5.06 -4.25
N ARG A 151 9.55 -4.02 -5.08
CA ARG A 151 10.40 -3.84 -6.27
C ARG A 151 10.95 -2.42 -6.36
N GLN A 152 12.22 -2.30 -6.70
CA GLN A 152 12.85 -1.04 -7.07
C GLN A 152 12.49 -0.69 -8.51
N LEU A 153 12.12 0.57 -8.70
CA LEU A 153 11.64 1.08 -9.98
C LEU A 153 12.22 2.48 -10.20
N ALA A 154 12.21 2.92 -11.46
CA ALA A 154 12.41 4.34 -11.73
C ALA A 154 11.35 5.17 -10.98
N PRO A 155 11.61 6.44 -10.66
CA PRO A 155 10.63 7.33 -10.04
C PRO A 155 9.32 7.43 -10.85
N VAL A 156 8.21 7.72 -10.17
CA VAL A 156 6.86 7.79 -10.75
C VAL A 156 6.81 8.76 -11.93
N GLU A 157 7.44 9.92 -11.81
CA GLU A 157 7.54 10.94 -12.85
C GLU A 157 8.18 10.45 -14.16
N GLN A 158 9.12 9.50 -14.07
CA GLN A 158 9.78 8.92 -15.23
C GLN A 158 8.94 7.82 -15.87
N ARG A 159 8.32 6.98 -15.03
CA ARG A 159 7.45 5.88 -15.48
C ARG A 159 6.14 6.38 -16.09
N PHE A 160 5.60 7.44 -15.53
CA PHE A 160 4.26 7.93 -15.86
C PHE A 160 4.25 9.44 -16.11
N PRO A 161 4.82 9.92 -17.23
CA PRO A 161 4.83 11.36 -17.55
C PRO A 161 3.44 11.99 -17.66
N ALA A 162 2.40 11.20 -17.93
CA ALA A 162 1.00 11.66 -18.00
C ALA A 162 0.40 12.08 -16.64
N LEU A 163 1.09 11.78 -15.53
CA LEU A 163 0.74 12.25 -14.19
C LEU A 163 1.38 13.61 -13.87
N LEU A 164 2.33 14.07 -14.67
CA LEU A 164 3.06 15.28 -14.35
C LEU A 164 2.17 16.53 -14.51
N PRO A 165 2.18 17.42 -13.50
CA PRO A 165 1.73 18.79 -13.68
C PRO A 165 2.46 19.50 -14.83
N ALA A 166 2.04 20.72 -15.14
CA ALA A 166 2.78 21.55 -16.08
C ALA A 166 4.14 21.93 -15.45
N ALA A 167 5.17 22.13 -16.29
CA ALA A 167 6.52 22.45 -15.79
C ALA A 167 6.55 23.77 -14.99
N ASP A 168 5.64 24.69 -15.30
CA ASP A 168 5.42 25.98 -14.65
C ASP A 168 4.29 25.96 -13.62
N ALA A 169 3.76 24.78 -13.27
CA ALA A 169 2.75 24.66 -12.23
C ALA A 169 3.29 25.13 -10.87
N SER A 170 2.41 25.72 -10.06
CA SER A 170 2.80 26.26 -8.76
C SER A 170 3.32 25.20 -7.79
N SER A 171 4.05 25.63 -6.75
CA SER A 171 4.52 24.74 -5.68
C SER A 171 3.41 23.93 -5.03
N GLU A 172 2.21 24.49 -4.92
CA GLU A 172 1.04 23.85 -4.33
C GLU A 172 0.53 22.69 -5.20
N VAL A 173 0.53 22.86 -6.53
CA VAL A 173 0.16 21.79 -7.47
C VAL A 173 1.21 20.68 -7.47
N GLN A 174 2.50 21.03 -7.39
CA GLN A 174 3.57 20.04 -7.27
C GLN A 174 3.49 19.26 -5.95
N ALA A 175 3.18 19.93 -4.84
CA ALA A 175 2.90 19.26 -3.56
C ALA A 175 1.67 18.34 -3.65
N GLY A 176 0.62 18.79 -4.34
CA GLY A 176 -0.56 17.98 -4.62
C GLY A 176 -0.26 16.71 -5.43
N PHE A 177 0.68 16.77 -6.37
CA PHE A 177 1.14 15.59 -7.10
C PHE A 177 1.81 14.57 -6.17
N ALA A 178 2.70 15.02 -5.28
CA ALA A 178 3.33 14.13 -4.28
C ALA A 178 2.28 13.49 -3.35
N LEU A 179 1.24 14.23 -2.97
CA LEU A 179 0.13 13.70 -2.17
C LEU A 179 -0.73 12.69 -2.95
N TYR A 180 -0.94 12.89 -4.25
CA TYR A 180 -1.61 11.91 -5.11
C TYR A 180 -0.81 10.60 -5.19
N GLN A 181 0.51 10.68 -5.38
CA GLN A 181 1.39 9.50 -5.40
C GLN A 181 1.29 8.72 -4.08
N LYS A 182 1.37 9.44 -2.95
CA LYS A 182 1.34 8.84 -1.61
C LYS A 182 -0.01 8.18 -1.26
N ASN A 183 -1.13 8.85 -1.58
CA ASN A 183 -2.43 8.49 -0.99
C ASN A 183 -3.44 7.95 -2.00
N CYS A 184 -3.29 8.22 -3.29
CA CYS A 184 -4.32 7.92 -4.29
C CYS A 184 -3.84 6.92 -5.33
N MET A 185 -2.58 6.98 -5.76
CA MET A 185 -2.04 6.20 -6.86
C MET A 185 -2.03 4.69 -6.58
N ALA A 186 -1.98 4.29 -5.31
CA ALA A 186 -2.05 2.89 -4.90
C ALA A 186 -3.39 2.22 -5.26
N CYS A 187 -4.45 3.02 -5.43
CA CYS A 187 -5.79 2.56 -5.80
C CYS A 187 -6.22 3.06 -7.18
N HIS A 188 -5.83 4.27 -7.56
CA HIS A 188 -6.37 4.96 -8.73
C HIS A 188 -5.32 5.20 -9.80
N ARG A 189 -5.76 5.11 -11.06
CA ARG A 189 -5.04 5.69 -12.20
C ARG A 189 -5.45 7.14 -12.40
N LEU A 190 -4.66 7.87 -13.17
CA LEU A 190 -5.00 9.20 -13.67
C LEU A 190 -4.45 9.31 -15.09
N ASN A 191 -5.29 9.72 -16.05
CA ASN A 191 -4.92 9.72 -17.47
C ASN A 191 -4.50 8.33 -18.00
N GLY A 192 -5.09 7.26 -17.46
CA GLY A 192 -4.72 5.88 -17.75
C GLY A 192 -3.36 5.45 -17.19
N ALA A 193 -2.63 6.33 -16.51
CA ALA A 193 -1.32 6.06 -15.96
C ALA A 193 -1.40 5.61 -14.49
N GLY A 194 -0.42 4.79 -14.08
CA GLY A 194 -0.40 4.08 -12.80
C GLY A 194 -0.68 2.59 -12.95
N ASP A 195 -0.17 1.78 -12.02
CA ASP A 195 -0.26 0.32 -12.10
C ASP A 195 -1.58 -0.23 -11.57
N SER A 196 -2.18 0.43 -10.57
CA SER A 196 -3.38 -0.05 -9.88
C SER A 196 -4.61 -0.19 -10.80
N ALA A 197 -5.49 -1.12 -10.47
CA ALA A 197 -6.80 -1.31 -11.11
C ALA A 197 -7.98 -1.39 -10.12
N PHE A 198 -7.80 -0.95 -8.87
CA PHE A 198 -8.85 -1.02 -7.84
C PHE A 198 -9.94 0.04 -8.03
N GLY A 199 -9.49 1.28 -8.17
CA GLY A 199 -10.32 2.45 -8.30
C GLY A 199 -10.48 2.82 -9.77
N PRO A 200 -11.52 3.63 -10.09
CA PRO A 200 -11.63 4.24 -11.41
C PRO A 200 -10.44 5.17 -11.68
N ASP A 201 -10.25 5.48 -12.96
CA ASP A 201 -9.37 6.58 -13.35
C ASP A 201 -9.93 7.91 -12.83
N LEU A 202 -9.06 8.78 -12.33
CA LEU A 202 -9.44 10.07 -11.74
C LEU A 202 -9.40 11.25 -12.72
N ASN A 203 -9.27 11.02 -14.03
CA ASN A 203 -9.34 12.09 -15.02
C ASN A 203 -10.22 11.77 -16.23
N ILE A 204 -10.27 10.51 -16.65
CA ILE A 204 -11.00 10.10 -17.84
C ILE A 204 -12.14 9.10 -17.53
N PRO A 205 -13.37 9.31 -18.04
CA PRO A 205 -13.79 10.42 -18.91
C PRO A 205 -13.95 11.75 -18.16
N HIS A 206 -14.22 11.71 -16.85
CA HIS A 206 -14.44 12.88 -16.02
C HIS A 206 -13.55 12.86 -14.78
N ASN A 207 -12.93 14.00 -14.50
CA ASN A 207 -12.21 14.27 -13.27
C ASN A 207 -13.22 14.53 -12.15
N PRO A 208 -13.00 14.04 -10.92
CA PRO A 208 -13.89 14.32 -9.80
C PRO A 208 -14.15 15.82 -9.58
N THR A 209 -13.22 16.70 -9.92
CA THR A 209 -13.37 18.15 -9.76
C THR A 209 -14.34 18.78 -10.76
N GLU A 210 -14.75 18.07 -11.80
CA GLU A 210 -15.70 18.56 -12.80
C GLU A 210 -17.16 18.35 -12.39
N TYR A 211 -17.44 17.36 -11.52
CA TYR A 211 -18.81 16.98 -11.17
C TYR A 211 -19.10 17.01 -9.67
N PHE A 212 -18.10 16.92 -8.80
CA PHE A 212 -18.29 17.26 -7.39
C PHE A 212 -18.26 18.79 -7.24
N THR A 213 -19.41 19.38 -6.93
CA THR A 213 -19.55 20.82 -6.71
C THR A 213 -19.43 21.19 -5.22
N GLY A 214 -19.08 22.44 -4.93
CA GLY A 214 -18.92 22.92 -3.55
C GLY A 214 -17.87 22.11 -2.78
N ASP A 215 -18.22 21.69 -1.56
CA ASP A 215 -17.34 20.94 -0.67
C ASP A 215 -17.49 19.41 -0.79
N PHE A 216 -18.30 18.92 -1.73
CA PHE A 216 -18.59 17.48 -1.80
C PHE A 216 -17.36 16.63 -2.16
N LEU A 217 -16.40 17.14 -2.93
CA LEU A 217 -15.15 16.38 -3.17
C LEU A 217 -14.34 16.23 -1.88
N ARG A 218 -14.22 17.31 -1.11
CA ARG A 218 -13.56 17.27 0.20
C ARG A 218 -14.25 16.28 1.12
N GLN A 219 -15.58 16.37 1.23
CA GLN A 219 -16.36 15.45 2.05
C GLN A 219 -16.25 13.99 1.58
N TYR A 220 -16.24 13.74 0.27
CA TYR A 220 -16.05 12.40 -0.29
C TYR A 220 -14.68 11.82 0.07
N ILE A 221 -13.60 12.60 -0.03
CA ILE A 221 -12.25 12.14 0.36
C ILE A 221 -12.18 11.90 1.88
N ARG A 222 -12.84 12.73 2.69
CA ARG A 222 -12.87 12.54 4.15
C ARG A 222 -13.64 11.30 4.58
N ASP A 223 -14.83 11.11 4.01
CA ASP A 223 -15.72 9.98 4.32
C ASP A 223 -16.66 9.71 3.13
N PRO A 224 -16.34 8.76 2.24
CA PRO A 224 -17.21 8.39 1.12
C PRO A 224 -18.61 7.96 1.58
N GLN A 225 -18.72 7.35 2.76
CA GLN A 225 -19.98 6.80 3.29
C GLN A 225 -20.90 7.89 3.85
N SER A 226 -20.39 9.08 4.16
CA SER A 226 -21.22 10.22 4.60
C SER A 226 -22.08 10.77 3.47
N LEU A 227 -21.61 10.66 2.22
CA LEU A 227 -22.36 11.10 1.03
C LEU A 227 -23.29 10.02 0.49
N ARG A 228 -22.80 8.76 0.48
CA ARG A 228 -23.57 7.62 0.01
C ARG A 228 -23.18 6.38 0.79
N ARG A 229 -24.10 5.91 1.63
CA ARG A 229 -23.94 4.64 2.33
C ARG A 229 -24.01 3.48 1.34
N TRP A 230 -22.87 2.85 1.12
CA TRP A 230 -22.71 1.72 0.24
C TRP A 230 -21.75 0.70 0.88
N PRO A 231 -22.28 -0.40 1.47
CA PRO A 231 -21.46 -1.37 2.18
C PRO A 231 -20.37 -2.05 1.34
N GLN A 232 -20.55 -2.10 0.02
CA GLN A 232 -19.55 -2.65 -0.91
C GLN A 232 -18.54 -1.60 -1.40
N GLY A 233 -18.69 -0.33 -0.99
CA GLY A 233 -17.73 0.73 -1.29
C GLY A 233 -16.37 0.42 -0.70
N ARG A 234 -15.32 0.49 -1.53
CA ARG A 234 -13.96 0.08 -1.16
C ARG A 234 -13.03 1.24 -0.81
N MET A 235 -13.33 2.45 -1.27
CA MET A 235 -12.51 3.62 -0.99
C MET A 235 -12.63 3.97 0.50
N PRO A 236 -11.52 3.97 1.27
CA PRO A 236 -11.54 4.44 2.64
C PRO A 236 -11.67 5.98 2.69
N GLY A 237 -12.08 6.48 3.84
CA GLY A 237 -11.99 7.91 4.15
C GLY A 237 -10.63 8.29 4.72
N PHE A 238 -10.18 9.52 4.45
CA PHE A 238 -8.91 10.05 4.93
C PHE A 238 -9.13 11.06 6.06
N SER A 239 -8.72 10.72 7.28
CA SER A 239 -8.84 11.63 8.44
C SER A 239 -7.93 12.85 8.34
N GLU A 240 -8.16 13.87 9.19
CA GLU A 240 -7.27 15.04 9.31
C GLU A 240 -5.83 14.66 9.72
N GLN A 241 -5.64 13.53 10.40
CA GLN A 241 -4.29 13.05 10.72
C GLN A 241 -3.60 12.44 9.49
N ALA A 242 -4.35 11.76 8.62
CA ALA A 242 -3.80 11.12 7.41
C ALA A 242 -3.48 12.15 6.32
N ILE A 243 -4.42 13.08 6.07
CA ILE A 243 -4.26 14.18 5.12
C ILE A 243 -4.74 15.45 5.83
N ARG A 244 -3.86 16.41 6.10
CA ARG A 244 -4.26 17.65 6.77
C ARG A 244 -5.11 18.51 5.84
N ALA A 245 -5.94 19.39 6.37
CA ALA A 245 -6.78 20.29 5.55
C ALA A 245 -5.98 21.02 4.43
N HIS A 246 -4.79 21.55 4.74
CA HIS A 246 -3.94 22.19 3.72
C HIS A 246 -3.48 21.22 2.62
N ASP A 247 -3.08 20.00 3.00
CA ASP A 247 -2.64 18.97 2.06
C ASP A 247 -3.82 18.53 1.18
N LEU A 248 -5.03 18.45 1.73
CA LEU A 248 -6.23 18.13 0.96
C LEU A 248 -6.51 19.19 -0.11
N GLU A 249 -6.32 20.48 0.19
CA GLU A 249 -6.44 21.55 -0.81
C GLU A 249 -5.40 21.42 -1.92
N GLN A 250 -4.15 21.10 -1.57
CA GLN A 250 -3.09 20.87 -2.57
C GLN A 250 -3.42 19.67 -3.46
N LEU A 251 -3.89 18.56 -2.88
CA LEU A 251 -4.33 17.38 -3.62
C LEU A 251 -5.47 17.70 -4.59
N ILE A 252 -6.49 18.43 -4.13
CA ILE A 252 -7.61 18.85 -4.98
C ILE A 252 -7.12 19.81 -6.07
N GLY A 253 -6.22 20.74 -5.75
CA GLY A 253 -5.60 21.65 -6.71
C GLY A 253 -4.83 20.91 -7.80
N TYR A 254 -4.12 19.84 -7.45
CA TYR A 254 -3.49 18.95 -8.43
C TYR A 254 -4.52 18.25 -9.32
N LEU A 255 -5.60 17.69 -8.76
CA LEU A 255 -6.66 17.07 -9.57
C LEU A 255 -7.30 18.09 -10.52
N GLN A 256 -7.56 19.32 -10.06
CA GLN A 256 -8.10 20.41 -10.88
C GLN A 256 -7.15 20.79 -12.02
N HIS A 257 -5.85 20.88 -11.72
CA HIS A 257 -4.80 21.14 -12.72
C HIS A 257 -4.79 20.04 -13.79
N MET A 258 -4.91 18.77 -13.37
CA MET A 258 -4.92 17.64 -14.29
C MET A 258 -6.20 17.54 -15.12
N ALA A 259 -7.34 18.06 -14.65
CA ALA A 259 -8.57 18.13 -15.45
C ALA A 259 -8.39 18.91 -16.77
N GLN A 260 -7.47 19.88 -16.79
CA GLN A 260 -7.10 20.64 -18.00
C GLN A 260 -6.06 19.92 -18.88
N ARG A 261 -5.60 18.73 -18.47
CA ARG A 261 -4.50 17.97 -19.09
C ARG A 261 -4.91 16.52 -19.34
N LYS A 262 -6.17 16.30 -19.70
CA LYS A 262 -6.68 14.98 -20.06
C LYS A 262 -6.00 14.48 -21.32
N ILE A 263 -5.63 13.20 -21.32
CA ILE A 263 -5.30 12.53 -22.58
C ILE A 263 -6.60 12.34 -23.38
N THR A 264 -6.60 12.77 -24.63
CA THR A 264 -7.69 12.43 -25.56
C THR A 264 -7.49 10.98 -25.99
N ARG A 265 -8.48 10.13 -25.78
CA ARG A 265 -8.50 8.77 -26.32
C ARG A 265 -9.10 8.76 -27.72
#